data_AF-A0A419V7R4-F1
#
_entry.id   AF-A0A419V7R4-F1
#
_cell.length_a   1.000
_cell.length_b   1.000
_cell.length_c   1.000
_cell.angle_alpha   90.00
_cell.angle_beta   90.00
_cell.angle_gamma   90.00
#
_symmetry.space_group_name_H-M   'P 1'
#
loop_
_entity.id
_entity.type
_entity.pdbx_description
1 polymer ?
#
loop_
_entity_poly.entity_id
_entity_poly.type
_entity_poly.pdbx_seq_one_letter_code
_entity_poly.pdbx_strand_id
1 'polypeptide(L)'
;MKYCAYIFFLLSISALLAGCGTETKPSALLDEAPGSPSFFLFSNEENMKEEKPFYDALLTYSNACGEAGGAAVEILSQSAGMDSDTAFFLFADQDGEMSYDGEADAESIYTFMEKQAPCPSNNK
;
A
#
# COMPACT_ATOMS: atom_id res chain seq x y z
N MET A 1 61.67 -2.43 -14.07
CA MET A 1 60.55 -1.48 -14.07
C MET A 1 59.34 -2.24 -14.58
N LYS A 2 58.48 -2.68 -13.66
CA LYS A 2 57.21 -3.38 -13.92
C LYS A 2 56.08 -2.41 -13.53
N TYR A 3 54.84 -2.76 -13.85
CA TYR A 3 53.59 -2.02 -13.60
C TYR A 3 53.12 -1.08 -14.74
N CYS A 4 52.90 -1.65 -15.92
CA CYS A 4 51.87 -1.15 -16.83
C CYS A 4 51.03 -2.35 -17.25
N ALA A 5 49.76 -2.37 -16.82
CA ALA A 5 48.63 -3.13 -17.39
C ALA A 5 47.73 -3.75 -16.31
N TYR A 6 47.08 -2.96 -15.46
CA TYR A 6 45.93 -3.46 -14.67
C TYR A 6 44.90 -2.38 -14.31
N ILE A 7 44.80 -1.30 -15.10
CA ILE A 7 43.84 -0.22 -14.86
C ILE A 7 43.01 -0.01 -16.13
N PHE A 8 42.26 -1.01 -16.56
CA PHE A 8 41.23 -0.80 -17.58
C PHE A 8 40.05 -1.80 -17.49
N PHE A 9 39.98 -2.64 -16.45
CA PHE A 9 38.99 -3.72 -16.36
C PHE A 9 38.04 -3.62 -15.15
N LEU A 10 37.97 -2.48 -14.47
CA LEU A 10 37.20 -2.32 -13.22
C LEU A 10 36.08 -1.27 -13.27
N LEU A 11 35.75 -0.71 -14.44
CA LEU A 11 34.79 0.39 -14.55
C LEU A 11 33.50 0.06 -15.34
N SER A 12 33.19 -1.22 -15.54
CA SER A 12 32.06 -1.63 -16.39
C SER A 12 30.93 -2.37 -15.65
N ILE A 13 31.02 -2.57 -14.34
CA ILE A 13 30.08 -3.45 -13.59
C ILE A 13 29.02 -2.65 -12.78
N SER A 14 29.13 -1.32 -12.72
CA SER A 14 28.19 -0.49 -11.94
C SER A 14 26.87 -0.14 -12.66
N ALA A 15 26.68 -0.58 -13.91
CA ALA A 15 25.52 -0.19 -14.73
C ALA A 15 24.32 -1.17 -14.67
N LEU A 16 24.41 -2.26 -13.89
CA LEU A 16 23.39 -3.31 -13.83
C LEU A 16 22.48 -3.27 -12.59
N LEU A 17 22.59 -2.26 -11.74
CA LEU A 17 21.71 -2.08 -10.57
C LEU A 17 20.72 -0.92 -10.70
N ALA A 18 20.66 -0.27 -11.87
CA ALA A 18 19.49 0.54 -12.24
C ALA A 18 18.38 -0.37 -12.80
N GLY A 19 18.07 -1.45 -12.09
CA GLY A 19 16.75 -2.05 -12.15
C GLY A 19 15.82 -1.08 -11.45
N CYS A 20 15.43 -0.01 -12.14
CA CYS A 20 14.23 0.71 -11.81
C CYS A 20 13.11 -0.30 -12.08
N GLY A 21 12.74 -1.05 -11.04
CA GLY A 21 11.45 -1.71 -11.04
C GLY A 21 10.43 -0.60 -11.20
N THR A 22 9.95 -0.41 -12.41
CA THR A 22 8.63 0.20 -12.62
C THR A 22 7.67 -0.77 -11.93
N GLU A 23 7.50 -0.60 -10.62
CA GLU A 23 6.25 -0.96 -9.98
C GLU A 23 5.21 -0.21 -10.79
N THR A 24 4.51 -0.93 -11.65
CA THR A 24 3.21 -0.52 -12.16
C THR A 24 2.32 -0.35 -10.95
N LYS A 25 2.44 0.81 -10.29
CA LYS A 25 1.43 1.26 -9.35
C LYS A 25 0.13 1.31 -10.14
N PRO A 26 -0.93 0.66 -9.67
CA PRO A 26 -2.21 0.64 -10.37
C PRO A 26 -2.84 2.03 -10.33
N SER A 27 -2.36 2.94 -11.19
CA SER A 27 -2.88 4.31 -11.36
C SER A 27 -4.35 4.34 -11.81
N ALA A 28 -4.91 3.19 -12.17
CA ALA A 28 -6.34 3.03 -12.49
C ALA A 28 -7.24 3.12 -11.25
N LEU A 29 -6.72 2.94 -10.03
CA LEU A 29 -7.53 3.05 -8.81
C LEU A 29 -7.91 4.50 -8.51
N LEU A 30 -7.06 5.47 -8.86
CA LEU A 30 -7.36 6.90 -8.71
C LEU A 30 -8.42 7.40 -9.70
N ASP A 31 -8.57 6.76 -10.86
CA ASP A 31 -9.64 7.09 -11.82
C ASP A 31 -11.01 6.58 -11.34
N GLU A 32 -11.05 5.54 -10.50
CA GLU A 32 -12.27 5.03 -9.85
C GLU A 32 -12.51 5.60 -8.44
N ALA A 33 -11.46 6.11 -7.78
CA ALA A 33 -11.58 6.78 -6.48
C ALA A 33 -12.40 8.07 -6.67
N PRO A 34 -13.61 8.17 -6.07
CA PRO A 34 -14.56 9.24 -6.36
C PRO A 34 -14.18 10.53 -5.63
N GLY A 35 -13.00 11.11 -5.91
CA GLY A 35 -12.49 12.35 -5.29
C GLY A 35 -12.48 12.36 -3.76
N SER A 36 -12.69 11.20 -3.14
CA SER A 36 -12.91 11.00 -1.72
C SER A 36 -11.82 10.05 -1.22
N PRO A 37 -11.27 10.27 -0.02
CA PRO A 37 -10.27 9.37 0.54
C PRO A 37 -10.79 7.92 0.57
N SER A 38 -9.95 6.95 0.25
CA SER A 38 -10.33 5.53 0.20
C SER A 38 -9.21 4.64 0.71
N PHE A 39 -9.58 3.58 1.42
CA PHE A 39 -8.68 2.49 1.80
C PHE A 39 -9.01 1.26 0.97
N PHE A 40 -7.97 0.66 0.36
CA PHE A 40 -8.08 -0.55 -0.44
C PHE A 40 -7.26 -1.67 0.19
N LEU A 41 -7.91 -2.82 0.41
CA LEU A 41 -7.23 -4.07 0.76
C LEU A 41 -7.28 -5.01 -0.44
N PHE A 42 -6.13 -5.28 -1.03
CA PHE A 42 -5.94 -6.29 -2.07
C PHE A 42 -5.70 -7.64 -1.40
N SER A 43 -6.71 -8.48 -1.43
CA SER A 43 -6.77 -9.74 -0.68
C SER A 43 -6.61 -10.96 -1.59
N ASN A 44 -5.91 -11.97 -1.08
CA ASN A 44 -5.82 -13.31 -1.64
C ASN A 44 -6.54 -14.30 -0.69
N GLU A 45 -7.51 -15.05 -1.23
CA GLU A 45 -8.29 -16.04 -0.47
C GLU A 45 -7.42 -17.09 0.24
N GLU A 46 -6.21 -17.36 -0.25
CA GLU A 46 -5.28 -18.31 0.37
C GLU A 46 -4.63 -17.76 1.66
N ASN A 47 -4.63 -16.43 1.85
CA ASN A 47 -3.93 -15.74 2.94
C ASN A 47 -4.86 -15.09 3.96
N MET A 48 -6.15 -15.44 3.99
CA MET A 48 -7.15 -14.84 4.90
C MET A 48 -6.71 -14.79 6.38
N LYS A 49 -5.90 -15.76 6.84
CA LYS A 49 -5.39 -15.79 8.21
C LYS A 49 -4.41 -14.65 8.49
N GLU A 50 -3.52 -14.37 7.54
CA GLU A 50 -2.52 -13.29 7.62
C GLU A 50 -3.17 -11.93 7.38
N GLU A 51 -4.27 -11.90 6.63
CA GLU A 51 -5.07 -10.71 6.34
C GLU A 51 -6.02 -10.32 7.48
N LYS A 52 -6.28 -11.22 8.44
CA LYS A 52 -7.19 -10.99 9.56
C LYS A 52 -6.99 -9.62 10.24
N PRO A 53 -5.76 -9.17 10.56
CA PRO A 53 -5.53 -7.88 11.20
C PRO A 53 -6.00 -6.69 10.35
N PHE A 54 -5.88 -6.77 9.03
CA PHE A 54 -6.37 -5.74 8.10
C PHE A 54 -7.89 -5.68 8.12
N TYR A 55 -8.57 -6.83 8.05
CA TYR A 55 -10.03 -6.88 8.16
C TYR A 55 -10.54 -6.35 9.51
N ASP A 56 -9.87 -6.72 10.62
CA ASP A 56 -10.23 -6.25 11.95
C ASP A 56 -10.10 -4.72 12.04
N ALA A 57 -9.03 -4.15 11.49
CA ALA A 57 -8.82 -2.70 11.45
C ALA A 57 -9.85 -1.98 10.59
N LEU A 58 -10.13 -2.48 9.38
CA LEU A 58 -11.15 -1.94 8.48
C LEU A 58 -12.53 -1.92 9.12
N LEU A 59 -12.91 -3.03 9.77
CA LEU A 59 -14.19 -3.14 10.47
C LEU A 59 -14.26 -2.17 11.65
N THR A 60 -13.17 -2.04 12.42
CA THR A 60 -13.09 -1.13 13.56
C THR A 60 -13.22 0.32 13.11
N TYR A 61 -12.49 0.71 12.06
CA TYR A 61 -12.56 2.04 11.45
C TYR A 61 -13.96 2.33 10.92
N SER A 62 -14.55 1.43 10.14
CA SER A 62 -15.92 1.57 9.61
C SER A 62 -16.96 1.76 10.73
N ASN A 63 -16.85 1.00 11.82
CA ASN A 63 -17.75 1.15 12.97
C ASN A 63 -17.55 2.47 13.73
N ALA A 64 -16.31 2.98 13.82
CA ALA A 64 -16.00 4.24 14.49
C ALA A 64 -16.48 5.46 13.68
N CYS A 65 -16.29 5.41 12.36
CA CYS A 65 -16.61 6.49 11.42
C CYS A 65 -18.08 6.50 10.96
N GLY A 66 -18.76 5.34 10.93
CA GLY A 66 -20.12 5.20 10.39
C GLY A 66 -20.23 5.52 8.89
N GLU A 67 -21.45 5.75 8.40
CA GLU A 67 -21.72 6.16 7.00
C GLU A 67 -21.25 7.60 6.68
N ALA A 68 -20.88 8.37 7.70
CA ALA A 68 -20.32 9.71 7.57
C ALA A 68 -18.78 9.72 7.59
N GLY A 69 -18.16 8.54 7.51
CA GLY A 69 -16.71 8.36 7.53
C GLY A 69 -16.01 9.17 6.45
N GLY A 70 -14.86 9.75 6.81
CA GLY A 70 -14.05 10.57 5.91
C GLY A 70 -13.35 9.77 4.80
N ALA A 71 -13.43 8.44 4.83
CA ALA A 71 -12.89 7.59 3.78
C ALA A 71 -13.78 6.37 3.48
N ALA A 72 -13.87 5.99 2.21
CA ALA A 72 -14.44 4.72 1.80
C ALA A 72 -13.48 3.56 2.14
N VAL A 73 -14.04 2.37 2.35
CA VAL A 73 -13.27 1.15 2.59
C VAL A 73 -13.68 0.13 1.54
N GLU A 74 -12.72 -0.33 0.76
CA GLU A 74 -12.90 -1.29 -0.32
C GLU A 74 -11.97 -2.48 -0.16
N ILE A 75 -12.52 -3.67 -0.32
CA ILE A 75 -11.75 -4.92 -0.33
C ILE A 75 -11.84 -5.44 -1.76
N LEU A 76 -10.71 -5.51 -2.43
CA LEU A 76 -10.60 -5.94 -3.81
C LEU A 76 -9.99 -7.33 -3.84
N SER A 77 -10.66 -8.26 -4.52
CA SER A 77 -10.04 -9.55 -4.84
C SER A 77 -8.93 -9.29 -5.87
N GLN A 78 -7.75 -9.87 -5.65
CA GLN A 78 -6.62 -9.70 -6.56
C GLN A 78 -6.99 -10.11 -7.99
N SER A 79 -7.20 -9.13 -8.86
CA SER A 79 -7.32 -9.31 -10.31
C SER A 79 -6.77 -8.13 -11.12
N ALA A 80 -6.02 -7.23 -10.47
CA ALA A 80 -5.41 -6.05 -11.08
C ALA A 80 -3.93 -6.25 -11.49
N GLY A 81 -3.59 -7.43 -12.04
CA GLY A 81 -2.25 -7.68 -12.61
C GLY A 81 -1.08 -7.68 -11.60
N MET A 82 -1.37 -7.72 -10.30
CA MET A 82 -0.37 -7.92 -9.25
C MET A 82 -0.19 -9.42 -9.04
N ASP A 83 0.91 -9.98 -9.55
CA ASP A 83 1.40 -11.31 -9.12
C ASP A 83 1.91 -11.14 -7.68
N SER A 84 1.12 -11.52 -6.68
CA SER A 84 1.58 -11.41 -5.29
C SER A 84 0.85 -12.37 -4.37
N ASP A 85 1.59 -13.37 -3.89
CA ASP A 85 1.28 -14.22 -2.73
C ASP A 85 1.16 -13.42 -1.41
N THR A 86 1.04 -12.09 -1.46
CA THR A 86 1.02 -11.20 -0.30
C THR A 86 -0.11 -10.19 -0.43
N ALA A 87 -0.84 -10.00 0.67
CA ALA A 87 -1.87 -8.98 0.79
C ALA A 87 -1.25 -7.57 0.72
N PHE A 88 -1.98 -6.61 0.14
CA PHE A 88 -1.50 -5.25 -0.02
C PHE A 88 -2.55 -4.25 0.44
N PHE A 89 -2.13 -3.27 1.26
CA PHE A 89 -3.02 -2.26 1.81
C PHE A 89 -2.61 -0.86 1.33
N LEU A 90 -3.57 -0.11 0.81
CA LEU A 90 -3.36 1.16 0.13
C LEU A 90 -4.35 2.21 0.66
N PHE A 91 -3.86 3.42 0.86
CA PHE A 91 -4.66 4.63 0.99
C PHE A 91 -4.54 5.44 -0.29
N ALA A 92 -5.66 5.95 -0.81
CA ALA A 92 -5.67 6.86 -1.95
C ALA A 92 -6.56 8.07 -1.67
N ASP A 93 -6.10 9.25 -2.08
CA ASP A 93 -6.84 10.51 -2.04
C ASP A 93 -6.49 11.39 -3.25
N GLN A 94 -6.91 12.65 -3.23
CA GLN A 94 -6.62 13.63 -4.28
C GLN A 94 -5.13 14.00 -4.40
N ASP A 95 -4.33 13.78 -3.35
CA ASP A 95 -2.92 14.13 -3.27
C ASP A 95 -2.03 12.94 -3.67
N GLY A 96 -2.58 11.72 -3.68
CA GLY A 96 -2.00 10.55 -4.33
C GLY A 96 -2.30 9.23 -3.61
N GLU A 97 -1.38 8.27 -3.78
CA GLU A 97 -1.46 6.92 -3.23
C GLU A 97 -0.35 6.65 -2.22
N MET A 98 -0.69 6.01 -1.10
CA MET A 98 0.23 5.60 -0.05
C MET A 98 -0.02 4.14 0.33
N SER A 99 1.01 3.30 0.16
CA SER A 99 0.99 1.91 0.61
C SER A 99 1.31 1.84 2.11
N TYR A 100 0.70 0.89 2.81
CA TYR A 100 1.05 0.59 4.19
C TYR A 100 2.08 -0.54 4.23
N ASP A 101 3.25 -0.25 4.81
CA ASP A 101 4.40 -1.15 4.97
C ASP A 101 4.73 -1.41 6.45
N GLY A 102 3.80 -1.09 7.35
CA GLY A 102 3.96 -1.24 8.80
C GLY A 102 3.70 -2.65 9.33
N GLU A 103 3.59 -2.77 10.65
CA GLU A 103 3.30 -4.04 11.31
C GLU A 103 1.91 -4.57 10.91
N ALA A 104 1.83 -5.89 10.66
CA ALA A 104 0.59 -6.58 10.31
C ALA A 104 -0.25 -6.88 11.56
N ASP A 105 -0.57 -5.85 12.34
CA ASP A 105 -1.45 -5.91 13.50
C ASP A 105 -2.55 -4.84 13.38
N ALA A 106 -3.71 -5.12 13.98
CA ALA A 106 -4.89 -4.31 13.78
C ALA A 106 -4.76 -2.89 14.36
N GLU A 107 -3.96 -2.71 15.42
CA GLU A 107 -3.79 -1.41 16.08
C GLU A 107 -2.92 -0.47 15.24
N SER A 108 -1.81 -0.97 14.68
CA SER A 108 -0.94 -0.21 13.79
C SER A 108 -1.67 0.20 12.51
N ILE A 109 -2.45 -0.72 11.92
CA ILE A 109 -3.24 -0.45 10.71
C ILE A 109 -4.32 0.60 11.01
N TYR A 110 -5.06 0.45 12.11
CA TYR A 110 -6.08 1.44 12.51
C TYR A 110 -5.47 2.82 12.74
N THR A 111 -4.32 2.88 13.43
CA THR A 111 -3.60 4.14 13.68
C THR A 111 -3.16 4.81 12.38
N PHE A 112 -2.71 4.04 11.40
CA PHE A 112 -2.43 4.54 10.06
C PHE A 112 -3.71 5.11 9.43
N MET A 113 -4.82 4.38 9.47
CA MET A 113 -6.09 4.84 8.88
C MET A 113 -6.57 6.16 9.50
N GLU A 114 -6.60 6.27 10.83
CA GLU A 114 -7.01 7.51 11.51
C GLU A 114 -6.09 8.69 11.20
N LYS A 115 -4.80 8.44 10.98
CA LYS A 115 -3.86 9.49 10.61
C LYS A 115 -4.12 10.03 9.21
N GLN A 116 -4.44 9.16 8.24
CA GLN A 116 -4.66 9.56 6.85
C GLN A 116 -6.06 10.14 6.63
N ALA A 117 -7.07 9.51 7.23
CA ALA A 117 -8.45 9.96 7.16
C ALA A 117 -9.06 9.93 8.58
N PRO A 118 -8.91 11.02 9.35
CA PRO A 118 -9.50 11.09 10.68
C PRO A 118 -11.03 10.99 10.59
N CYS A 119 -11.65 10.15 11.41
CA CYS A 119 -13.09 10.19 11.59
C CYS A 119 -13.47 11.58 12.13
N PRO A 120 -14.46 12.29 11.54
CA PRO A 120 -14.96 13.51 12.15
C PRO A 120 -15.46 13.13 13.54
N SER A 121 -14.90 13.74 14.58
CA SER A 121 -15.27 13.43 15.95
C SER A 121 -16.78 13.59 16.07
N ASN A 122 -17.48 12.47 16.26
CA ASN A 122 -18.87 12.53 16.70
C ASN A 122 -18.82 13.30 18.03
N ASN A 123 -19.17 14.58 18.00
CA ASN A 123 -19.61 15.31 19.18
C ASN A 123 -20.82 14.53 19.70
N LYS A 124 -20.55 13.54 20.55
CA LYS A 124 -21.55 12.82 21.32
C LYS A 124 -22.12 13.74 22.38
#